data_AF-A0AA38CVH7-F1
#
_entry.id   AF-A0AA38CVH7-F1
#
_cell.length_a   1.000
_cell.length_b   1.000
_cell.length_c   1.000
_cell.angle_alpha   90.00
_cell.angle_beta   90.00
_cell.angle_gamma   90.00
#
_symmetry.space_group_name_H-M   'P 1'
#
loop_
_entity.id
_entity.type
_entity.pdbx_description
1 polymer ?
#
loop_
_entity_poly.entity_id
_entity_poly.type
_entity_poly.pdbx_seq_one_letter_code
_entity_poly.pdbx_strand_id
1 'polypeptide(L)'
;MRRPPLVLCTALLALAACTPASGPGPELPASPAVEEPRFDAEAACAGYSDVLTIAANARAGLETERMETQERDGWFRLAASILERLPGDAEHPVSTAIAELQRIAPLDRGWYGVVDLDSQAWHEASRDVYTACVDAGHEPPTRMFTGG
;
A
#
# COMPACT_ATOMS: atom_id res chain seq x y z
N MET A 1 37.38 32.76 -15.94
CA MET A 1 37.81 33.86 -15.06
C MET A 1 36.86 33.93 -13.86
N ARG A 2 37.42 33.92 -12.64
CA ARG A 2 36.85 34.24 -11.30
C ARG A 2 35.83 33.28 -10.64
N ARG A 3 36.34 32.39 -9.75
CA ARG A 3 35.81 32.14 -8.37
C ARG A 3 36.52 33.14 -7.39
N PRO A 4 36.24 33.31 -6.07
CA PRO A 4 35.37 32.63 -5.05
C PRO A 4 34.64 33.69 -4.12
N PRO A 5 34.30 33.56 -2.79
CA PRO A 5 34.44 32.49 -1.75
C PRO A 5 33.13 32.10 -1.01
N LEU A 6 32.91 30.89 -0.47
CA LEU A 6 33.57 30.13 0.62
C LEU A 6 33.73 30.94 1.93
N VAL A 7 32.66 30.97 2.73
CA VAL A 7 32.70 31.46 4.12
C VAL A 7 33.03 30.28 5.03
N LEU A 8 34.30 30.24 5.40
CA LEU A 8 34.89 29.45 6.46
C LEU A 8 34.49 30.11 7.80
N CYS A 9 33.72 29.45 8.66
CA CYS A 9 33.58 29.85 10.05
C CYS A 9 34.28 28.82 10.94
N THR A 10 35.57 29.03 11.15
CA THR A 10 36.36 28.34 12.17
C THR A 10 36.42 29.24 13.41
N ALA A 11 35.87 28.76 14.53
CA ALA A 11 36.09 29.28 15.89
C ALA A 11 35.37 28.29 16.85
N LEU A 12 35.90 27.82 17.97
CA LEU A 12 37.15 28.03 18.69
C LEU A 12 37.18 26.86 19.71
N LEU A 13 38.31 26.17 19.88
CA LEU A 13 38.48 25.18 20.95
C LEU A 13 38.42 25.89 22.31
N ALA A 14 37.48 25.49 23.17
CA ALA A 14 37.55 25.73 24.60
C ALA A 14 37.64 24.38 25.33
N LEU A 15 38.87 23.98 25.64
CA LEU A 15 39.16 22.91 26.60
C LEU A 15 38.85 23.44 28.01
N ALA A 16 37.63 23.21 28.48
CA ALA A 16 37.30 23.35 29.89
C ALA A 16 37.32 21.95 30.54
N ALA A 17 38.41 21.65 31.23
CA ALA A 17 38.48 20.53 32.16
C ALA A 17 37.49 20.80 33.32
N CYS A 18 36.44 20.00 33.43
CA CYS A 18 35.57 19.95 34.60
C CYS A 18 35.70 18.58 35.25
N THR A 19 36.23 18.60 36.47
CA THR A 19 36.25 17.51 37.44
C THR A 19 34.83 16.98 37.67
N PRO A 20 34.58 15.66 37.72
CA PRO A 20 33.24 15.17 38.04
C PRO A 20 32.94 15.42 39.51
N ALA A 21 32.02 16.34 39.78
CA ALA A 21 31.28 16.36 41.04
C ALA A 21 30.19 15.29 40.94
N SER A 22 30.29 14.22 41.74
CA SER A 22 29.24 13.22 41.90
C SER A 22 28.05 13.83 42.65
N GLY A 23 27.21 14.58 41.93
CA GLY A 23 25.86 14.91 42.34
C GLY A 23 24.85 13.97 41.64
N PRO A 24 23.66 13.76 42.19
CA PRO A 24 22.59 13.05 41.47
C PRO A 24 22.30 13.84 40.19
N GLY A 25 22.65 13.25 39.05
CA GLY A 25 22.38 13.84 37.74
C GLY A 25 20.86 13.95 37.53
N PRO A 26 20.37 14.99 36.85
CA PRO A 26 18.96 15.07 36.48
C PRO A 26 18.58 13.82 35.69
N GLU A 27 17.58 13.09 36.17
CA GLU A 27 16.97 11.98 35.45
C GLU A 27 16.41 12.56 34.14
N LEU A 28 17.01 12.18 33.02
CA LEU A 28 16.51 12.58 31.71
C LEU A 28 15.09 12.00 31.57
N PRO A 29 14.10 12.81 31.16
CA PRO A 29 12.77 12.28 30.90
C PRO A 29 12.87 11.16 29.88
N ALA A 30 12.20 10.04 30.16
CA ALA A 30 12.12 8.93 29.23
C ALA A 30 11.65 9.45 27.85
N SER A 31 12.38 9.09 26.80
CA SER A 31 11.94 9.38 25.43
C SER A 31 10.57 8.72 25.23
N PRO A 32 9.59 9.43 24.65
CA PRO A 32 8.31 8.79 24.35
C PRO A 32 8.56 7.55 23.49
N ALA A 33 7.91 6.45 23.85
CA ALA A 33 7.91 5.26 23.01
C ALA A 33 7.31 5.63 21.65
N VAL A 34 8.01 5.31 20.57
CA VAL A 34 7.44 5.40 19.22
C VAL A 34 6.47 4.23 19.12
N GLU A 35 5.17 4.52 19.02
CA GLU A 35 4.17 3.51 18.71
C GLU A 35 4.38 3.08 17.26
N GLU A 36 4.65 1.79 17.05
CA GLU A 36 4.72 1.22 15.71
C GLU A 36 3.38 1.46 15.00
N PRO A 37 3.37 1.88 13.72
CA PRO A 37 2.13 2.13 13.02
C PRO A 37 1.31 0.83 12.94
N ARG A 38 0.10 0.89 13.51
CA ARG A 38 -0.88 -0.20 13.43
C ARG A 38 -1.35 -0.37 11.99
N PHE A 39 -1.63 -1.60 11.59
CA PHE A 39 -2.29 -1.90 10.32
C PHE A 39 -3.60 -1.11 10.17
N ASP A 40 -3.73 -0.39 9.05
CA ASP A 40 -4.91 0.39 8.69
C ASP A 40 -5.86 -0.46 7.82
N ALA A 41 -6.84 -1.08 8.46
CA ALA A 41 -7.82 -1.92 7.80
C ALA A 41 -8.76 -1.12 6.88
N GLU A 42 -9.10 0.11 7.25
CA GLU A 42 -9.96 0.97 6.44
C GLU A 42 -9.28 1.27 5.10
N ALA A 43 -8.03 1.72 5.14
CA ALA A 43 -7.26 2.02 3.94
C ALA A 43 -7.04 0.77 3.07
N ALA A 44 -6.76 -0.39 3.69
CA ALA A 44 -6.60 -1.65 2.96
C ALA A 44 -7.89 -2.07 2.25
N CYS A 45 -9.04 -1.99 2.92
CA CYS A 45 -10.35 -2.32 2.35
C CYS A 45 -10.79 -1.31 1.27
N ALA A 46 -10.48 -0.03 1.44
CA ALA A 46 -10.69 0.98 0.41
C ALA A 46 -9.88 0.70 -0.87
N GLY A 47 -8.59 0.37 -0.71
CA GLY A 47 -7.73 -0.03 -1.83
C GLY A 47 -8.20 -1.31 -2.52
N TYR A 48 -8.70 -2.29 -1.77
CA TYR A 48 -9.36 -3.47 -2.35
C TYR A 48 -10.65 -3.11 -3.12
N SER A 49 -11.45 -2.17 -2.62
CA SER A 49 -12.62 -1.65 -3.35
C SER A 49 -12.24 -1.00 -4.69
N ASP A 50 -11.08 -0.34 -4.77
CA ASP A 50 -10.58 0.22 -6.03
C ASP A 50 -10.21 -0.89 -7.04
N VAL A 51 -9.60 -1.99 -6.57
CA VAL A 51 -9.33 -3.18 -7.39
C VAL A 51 -10.63 -3.75 -7.96
N LEU A 52 -11.65 -3.94 -7.12
CA LEU A 52 -12.96 -4.44 -7.55
C LEU A 52 -13.63 -3.51 -8.56
N THR A 53 -13.60 -2.22 -8.28
CA THR A 53 -14.19 -1.19 -9.14
C THR A 53 -13.56 -1.22 -10.54
N ILE A 54 -12.23 -1.26 -10.63
CA ILE A 54 -11.54 -1.32 -11.93
C ILE A 54 -11.89 -2.61 -12.68
N ALA A 55 -11.80 -3.76 -12.01
CA ALA A 55 -12.10 -5.04 -12.64
C ALA A 55 -13.55 -5.13 -13.12
N ALA A 56 -14.51 -4.69 -12.29
CA ALA A 56 -15.93 -4.72 -12.64
C ALA A 56 -16.26 -3.80 -13.83
N ASN A 57 -15.67 -2.60 -13.90
CA ASN A 57 -15.88 -1.70 -15.03
C ASN A 57 -15.20 -2.19 -16.32
N ALA A 58 -14.04 -2.84 -16.22
CA ALA A 58 -13.37 -3.44 -17.37
C ALA A 58 -14.20 -4.60 -17.95
N ARG A 59 -14.75 -5.48 -17.10
CA ARG A 59 -15.68 -6.54 -17.52
C ARG A 59 -16.91 -5.94 -18.20
N ALA A 60 -17.59 -5.01 -17.53
CA ALA A 60 -18.78 -4.37 -18.08
C ALA A 60 -18.49 -3.62 -19.38
N GLY A 61 -17.31 -2.99 -19.51
CA GLY A 61 -16.85 -2.34 -20.73
C GLY A 61 -16.76 -3.33 -21.90
N LEU A 62 -16.15 -4.49 -21.67
CA LEU A 62 -16.06 -5.55 -22.67
C LEU A 62 -17.43 -6.15 -23.00
N GLU A 63 -18.24 -6.48 -21.99
CA GLU A 63 -19.59 -7.05 -22.15
C GLU A 63 -20.55 -6.13 -22.92
N THR A 64 -20.36 -4.81 -22.79
CA THR A 64 -21.18 -3.80 -23.47
C THR A 64 -20.53 -3.27 -24.75
N GLU A 65 -19.50 -3.96 -25.26
CA GLU A 65 -18.81 -3.64 -26.52
C GLU A 65 -18.22 -2.21 -26.57
N ARG A 66 -17.90 -1.62 -25.41
CA ARG A 66 -17.24 -0.30 -25.29
C ARG A 66 -15.72 -0.41 -25.18
N MET A 67 -15.21 -1.62 -25.06
CA MET A 67 -13.80 -1.91 -24.79
C MET A 67 -13.40 -3.19 -25.50
N GLU A 68 -12.21 -3.22 -26.08
CA GLU A 68 -11.62 -4.42 -26.66
C GLU A 68 -11.01 -5.33 -25.59
N THR A 69 -10.82 -6.61 -25.90
CA THR A 69 -10.20 -7.57 -24.96
C THR A 69 -8.83 -7.10 -24.47
N GLN A 70 -8.01 -6.53 -25.36
CA GLN A 70 -6.69 -6.00 -25.00
C GLN A 70 -6.78 -4.84 -23.99
N GLU A 71 -7.78 -3.98 -24.13
CA GLU A 71 -7.98 -2.86 -23.22
C GLU A 71 -8.40 -3.37 -21.84
N ARG A 72 -9.32 -4.35 -21.78
CA ARG A 72 -9.71 -5.01 -20.51
C ARG A 72 -8.50 -5.62 -19.82
N ASP A 73 -7.66 -6.33 -20.56
CA ASP A 73 -6.45 -6.95 -19.99
C ASP A 73 -5.49 -5.89 -19.44
N GLY A 74 -5.39 -4.72 -20.08
CA GLY A 74 -4.68 -3.56 -19.55
C GLY A 74 -5.25 -3.07 -18.22
N TRP A 75 -6.57 -2.96 -18.11
CA TRP A 75 -7.25 -2.60 -16.85
C TRP A 75 -7.08 -3.66 -15.76
N PHE A 76 -7.09 -4.95 -16.10
CA PHE A 76 -6.83 -6.03 -15.14
C PHE A 76 -5.40 -5.97 -14.60
N ARG A 77 -4.40 -5.67 -15.45
CA ARG A 77 -3.03 -5.40 -14.98
C ARG A 77 -2.98 -4.20 -14.03
N LEU A 78 -3.71 -3.12 -14.34
CA LEU A 78 -3.77 -1.96 -13.44
C LEU A 78 -4.38 -2.35 -12.08
N ALA A 79 -5.49 -3.08 -12.07
CA ALA A 79 -6.12 -3.57 -10.85
C ALA A 79 -5.17 -4.45 -10.02
N ALA A 80 -4.48 -5.41 -10.65
CA ALA A 80 -3.49 -6.23 -9.97
C ALA A 80 -2.28 -5.43 -9.46
N SER A 81 -1.91 -4.32 -10.12
CA SER A 81 -0.86 -3.41 -9.61
C SER A 81 -1.27 -2.64 -8.37
N ILE A 82 -2.56 -2.38 -8.19
CA ILE A 82 -3.08 -1.82 -6.96
C ILE A 82 -3.08 -2.90 -5.88
N LEU A 83 -3.56 -4.11 -6.21
CA LEU A 83 -3.57 -5.25 -5.31
C LEU A 83 -2.17 -5.59 -4.76
N GLU A 84 -1.13 -5.64 -5.60
CA GLU A 84 0.26 -5.94 -5.19
C GLU A 84 0.81 -4.92 -4.17
N ARG A 85 0.27 -3.69 -4.16
CA ARG A 85 0.68 -2.62 -3.24
C ARG A 85 -0.09 -2.60 -1.93
N LEU A 86 -1.16 -3.38 -1.81
CA LEU A 86 -1.91 -3.47 -0.56
C LEU A 86 -1.09 -4.23 0.50
N PRO A 87 -1.22 -3.85 1.79
CA PRO A 87 -0.49 -4.51 2.87
C PRO A 87 -0.97 -5.96 3.05
N GLY A 88 -0.05 -6.91 2.89
CA GLY A 88 -0.29 -8.36 2.99
C GLY A 88 0.65 -9.09 3.97
N ASP A 89 1.46 -8.35 4.73
CA ASP A 89 2.47 -8.87 5.66
C ASP A 89 2.17 -8.58 7.14
N ALA A 90 1.07 -7.87 7.43
CA ALA A 90 0.64 -7.58 8.78
C ALA A 90 -0.16 -8.72 9.42
N GLU A 91 -0.09 -8.81 10.75
CA GLU A 91 -0.88 -9.72 11.59
C GLU A 91 -2.33 -9.22 11.75
N HIS A 92 -3.09 -9.20 10.64
CA HIS A 92 -4.50 -8.80 10.62
C HIS A 92 -5.29 -9.64 9.60
N PRO A 93 -6.55 -10.05 9.88
CA PRO A 93 -7.34 -10.88 8.98
C PRO A 93 -7.45 -10.33 7.55
N VAL A 94 -7.70 -9.02 7.42
CA VAL A 94 -7.72 -8.31 6.11
C VAL A 94 -6.39 -8.43 5.39
N SER A 95 -5.27 -8.21 6.08
CA SER A 95 -3.91 -8.36 5.52
C SER A 95 -3.65 -9.78 5.04
N THR A 96 -4.00 -10.78 5.85
CA THR A 96 -3.87 -12.20 5.50
C THR A 96 -4.67 -12.56 4.25
N ALA A 97 -5.94 -12.13 4.17
CA ALA A 97 -6.77 -12.37 3.00
C ALA A 97 -6.23 -11.67 1.74
N ILE A 98 -5.71 -10.45 1.88
CA ILE A 98 -5.04 -9.72 0.78
C ILE A 98 -3.82 -10.50 0.28
N ALA A 99 -3.01 -11.04 1.18
CA ALA A 99 -1.83 -11.84 0.83
C ALA A 99 -2.18 -13.14 0.08
N GLU A 100 -3.30 -13.78 0.44
CA GLU A 100 -3.86 -14.91 -0.31
C GLU A 100 -4.26 -14.49 -1.73
N LEU A 101 -5.00 -13.38 -1.85
CA LEU A 101 -5.46 -12.87 -3.13
C LEU A 101 -4.30 -12.45 -4.06
N GLN A 102 -3.26 -11.81 -3.51
CA GLN A 102 -2.03 -11.44 -4.23
C GLN A 102 -1.32 -12.64 -4.85
N ARG A 103 -1.37 -13.82 -4.21
CA ARG A 103 -0.76 -15.04 -4.74
C ARG A 103 -1.52 -15.66 -5.92
N ILE A 104 -2.82 -15.42 -6.01
CA ILE A 104 -3.67 -15.93 -7.09
C ILE A 104 -3.58 -15.07 -8.34
N ALA A 105 -3.42 -13.76 -8.18
CA ALA A 105 -3.27 -12.81 -9.28
C ALA A 105 -1.88 -12.14 -9.25
N PRO A 106 -0.78 -12.91 -9.42
CA PRO A 106 0.54 -12.32 -9.47
C PRO A 106 0.64 -11.42 -10.70
N LEU A 107 1.20 -10.23 -10.50
CA LEU A 107 1.60 -9.40 -11.63
C LEU A 107 2.79 -10.02 -12.34
N ASP A 108 2.56 -10.61 -13.50
CA ASP A 108 3.64 -10.84 -14.46
C ASP A 108 4.07 -9.48 -15.03
N ARG A 109 5.30 -9.07 -14.73
CA ARG A 109 5.88 -7.80 -15.17
C ARG A 109 6.32 -7.80 -16.65
N GLY A 110 6.09 -8.90 -17.37
CA GLY A 110 6.24 -8.96 -18.82
C GLY A 110 5.13 -8.20 -19.57
N TRP A 111 5.48 -7.58 -20.71
CA TRP A 111 4.54 -6.84 -21.57
C TRP A 111 3.32 -7.66 -22.05
N TYR A 112 3.45 -9.01 -22.11
CA TYR A 112 2.38 -9.92 -22.52
C TYR A 112 1.71 -10.66 -21.36
N GLY A 113 2.14 -10.47 -20.11
CA GLY A 113 1.63 -11.22 -18.97
C GLY A 113 0.12 -11.01 -18.79
N VAL A 114 -0.69 -12.07 -18.85
CA VAL A 114 -2.14 -11.96 -18.63
C VAL A 114 -2.42 -12.15 -17.15
N VAL A 115 -3.19 -11.23 -16.57
CA VAL A 115 -3.72 -11.38 -15.22
C VAL A 115 -5.15 -11.85 -15.33
N ASP A 116 -5.45 -13.04 -14.81
CA ASP A 116 -6.80 -13.60 -14.85
C ASP A 116 -7.57 -13.27 -13.56
N LEU A 117 -8.28 -12.13 -13.59
CA LEU A 117 -9.19 -11.70 -12.53
C LEU A 117 -10.62 -12.26 -12.72
N ASP A 118 -10.83 -13.18 -13.67
CA ASP A 118 -12.11 -13.85 -13.93
C ASP A 118 -12.09 -15.33 -13.51
N SER A 119 -10.92 -15.83 -13.10
CA SER A 119 -10.77 -17.19 -12.61
C SER A 119 -11.63 -17.46 -11.37
N GLN A 120 -12.12 -18.69 -11.25
CA GLN A 120 -12.86 -19.13 -10.07
C GLN A 120 -12.04 -18.94 -8.77
N ALA A 121 -10.74 -19.24 -8.82
CA ALA A 121 -9.83 -19.05 -7.70
C ALA A 121 -9.76 -17.58 -7.25
N TRP A 122 -9.71 -16.64 -8.20
CA TRP A 122 -9.75 -15.22 -7.87
C TRP A 122 -11.08 -14.82 -7.22
N HIS A 123 -12.21 -15.29 -7.74
CA HIS A 123 -13.52 -15.02 -7.15
C HIS A 123 -13.71 -15.62 -5.75
N GLU A 124 -13.12 -16.77 -5.47
CA GLU A 124 -13.11 -17.38 -4.13
C GLU A 124 -12.30 -16.53 -3.15
N ALA A 125 -11.02 -16.28 -3.44
CA ALA A 125 -10.18 -15.49 -2.52
C ALA A 125 -10.63 -14.02 -2.39
N SER A 126 -11.21 -13.45 -3.45
CA SER A 126 -11.78 -12.11 -3.39
C SER A 126 -12.95 -12.04 -2.41
N ARG A 127 -13.79 -13.08 -2.33
CA ARG A 127 -14.85 -13.15 -1.30
C ARG A 127 -14.29 -13.23 0.12
N ASP A 128 -13.15 -13.86 0.31
CA ASP A 128 -12.48 -13.92 1.62
C ASP A 128 -11.99 -12.53 2.05
N VAL A 129 -11.42 -11.74 1.13
CA VAL A 129 -11.04 -10.34 1.40
C VAL A 129 -12.28 -9.50 1.74
N TYR A 130 -13.35 -9.61 0.94
CA TYR A 130 -14.61 -8.90 1.20
C TYR A 130 -15.16 -9.25 2.60
N THR A 131 -15.19 -10.54 2.95
CA THR A 131 -15.66 -11.01 4.26
C THR A 131 -14.80 -10.44 5.40
N ALA A 132 -13.48 -10.49 5.28
CA ALA A 132 -12.57 -9.92 6.26
C ALA A 132 -12.77 -8.40 6.44
N CYS A 133 -13.06 -7.68 5.35
CA CYS A 133 -13.37 -6.26 5.39
C CYS A 133 -14.70 -5.96 6.08
N VAL A 134 -15.75 -6.75 5.80
CA VAL A 134 -17.05 -6.64 6.49
C VAL A 134 -16.90 -6.92 7.99
N ASP A 135 -16.18 -7.97 8.37
CA ASP A 135 -15.93 -8.33 9.77
C ASP A 135 -15.12 -7.25 10.52
N ALA A 136 -14.27 -6.52 9.80
CA ALA A 136 -13.55 -5.35 10.31
C ALA A 136 -14.39 -4.07 10.35
N GLY A 137 -15.64 -4.09 9.86
CA GLY A 137 -16.54 -2.93 9.83
C GLY A 137 -16.32 -1.98 8.64
N HIS A 138 -15.59 -2.42 7.61
CA HIS A 138 -15.21 -1.63 6.44
C HIS A 138 -15.71 -2.27 5.13
N GLU A 139 -17.03 -2.35 4.94
CA GLU A 139 -17.60 -2.96 3.73
C GLU A 139 -17.07 -2.28 2.44
N PRO A 140 -16.40 -3.00 1.53
CA PRO A 140 -15.84 -2.42 0.31
C PRO A 140 -16.94 -2.13 -0.72
N PRO A 141 -17.21 -0.86 -1.09
CA PRO A 141 -18.15 -0.56 -2.15
C PRO A 141 -17.53 -0.88 -3.52
N THR A 142 -18.34 -1.37 -4.48
CA THR A 142 -17.94 -1.42 -5.89
C THR A 142 -18.71 -0.35 -6.66
N ARG A 143 -18.03 0.52 -7.39
CA ARG A 143 -18.67 1.59 -8.17
C ARG A 143 -18.71 1.21 -9.64
N MET A 144 -19.85 1.44 -10.30
CA MET A 144 -19.99 1.25 -11.74
C MET A 144 -20.06 2.61 -12.43
N PHE A 145 -19.33 2.77 -13.54
CA PHE A 145 -19.33 3.97 -14.36
C PHE A 145 -20.02 3.68 -15.70
N THR A 146 -20.99 4.51 -16.05
CA THR A 146 -21.62 4.52 -17.38
C THR A 146 -21.06 5.69 -18.19
N GLY A 147 -19.91 5.50 -18.85
CA GLY A 147 -19.26 6.53 -19.66
C GLY A 147 -17.89 6.06 -20.18
N GLY A 148 -17.45 6.64 -21.30
CA GLY A 148 -16.14 6.40 -21.94
C GLY A 148 -15.46 7.73 -22.25
#